data_AF-F2NNZ0-F1
#
_entry.id   AF-F2NNZ0-F1
#
_cell.length_a   1.000
_cell.length_b   1.000
_cell.length_c   1.000
_cell.angle_alpha   90.00
_cell.angle_beta   90.00
_cell.angle_gamma   90.00
#
_symmetry.space_group_name_H-M   'P 1'
#
loop_
_entity.id
_entity.type
_entity.pdbx_description
1 polymer ?
#
loop_
_entity_poly.entity_id
_entity_poly.type
_entity_poly.pdbx_seq_one_letter_code
_entity_poly.pdbx_strand_id
1 'polypeptide(L)'
;MEIGLGELLELYEYKVEDLLHGREPKGGRASVRRLRQLILSRAPTGYWGKRFREIDRRYKALQEKAPPSAPPGHSSLDLGVIEIPGEEPPEGASPEKEVLDAFAEDVYWLRLKREMTRTARTLVKGQRYELRLAYAFIQNFEAYAGSETFKRDFNLSRFTPSHPIPAFSDPLAAFDDEEVAAEVLLELFRVAMRLNLTEGYGLQLPAEETVPAPFSPPFDRESGRVGCGAQPARAERGRDPPGARGGAP
;
A
#
# COMPACT_ATOMS: atom_id res chain seq x y z
N MET A 1 20.71 -29.52 3.25
CA MET A 1 21.33 -29.56 1.91
C MET A 1 20.88 -28.34 1.16
N GLU A 2 21.77 -27.38 0.92
CA GLU A 2 21.45 -26.22 0.09
C GLU A 2 21.42 -26.66 -1.37
N ILE A 3 20.24 -26.62 -1.99
CA ILE A 3 20.08 -26.93 -3.41
C ILE A 3 20.86 -25.88 -4.20
N GLY A 4 21.77 -26.34 -5.06
CA GLY A 4 22.62 -25.47 -5.88
C GLY A 4 21.81 -24.69 -6.93
N LEU A 5 22.34 -23.55 -7.40
CA LEU A 5 21.69 -22.77 -8.47
C LEU A 5 21.54 -23.57 -9.78
N GLY A 6 22.48 -24.47 -10.06
CA GLY A 6 22.41 -25.38 -11.21
C GLY A 6 21.24 -26.37 -11.11
N GLU A 7 21.09 -27.02 -9.96
CA GLU A 7 20.00 -27.97 -9.70
C GLU A 7 18.62 -27.30 -9.76
N LEU A 8 18.51 -26.06 -9.26
CA LEU A 8 17.27 -25.26 -9.39
C LEU A 8 16.94 -24.94 -10.85
N LEU A 9 17.95 -24.65 -11.66
CA LEU A 9 17.77 -24.36 -13.08
C LEU A 9 17.38 -25.62 -13.87
N GLU A 10 17.99 -26.76 -13.57
CA GLU A 10 17.62 -28.05 -14.17
C GLU A 10 16.18 -28.46 -13.80
N LEU A 11 15.79 -28.27 -12.54
CA LEU A 11 14.42 -28.51 -12.11
C LEU A 11 13.42 -27.56 -12.79
N TYR A 12 13.81 -26.29 -12.98
CA TYR A 12 12.99 -25.32 -13.68
C TYR A 12 12.85 -25.67 -15.16
N GLU A 13 13.94 -26.06 -15.83
CA GLU A 13 13.95 -26.53 -17.21
C GLU A 13 13.03 -27.73 -17.40
N TYR A 14 13.17 -28.76 -16.57
CA TYR A 14 12.33 -29.96 -16.61
C TYR A 14 10.83 -29.64 -16.51
N LYS A 15 10.44 -28.77 -15.57
CA LYS A 15 9.03 -28.40 -15.40
C LYS A 15 8.51 -27.50 -16.52
N VAL A 16 9.35 -26.66 -17.12
CA VAL A 16 8.97 -25.87 -18.29
C VAL A 16 8.80 -26.78 -19.50
N GLU A 17 9.63 -27.81 -19.65
CA GLU A 17 9.47 -28.84 -20.68
C GLU A 17 8.20 -29.66 -20.50
N ASP A 18 7.83 -30.06 -19.28
CA ASP A 18 6.54 -30.71 -19.03
C ASP A 18 5.37 -29.85 -19.54
N LEU A 19 5.41 -28.54 -19.26
CA LEU A 19 4.41 -27.60 -19.76
C LEU A 19 4.43 -27.43 -21.28
N LEU A 20 5.61 -27.47 -21.92
CA LEU A 20 5.74 -27.45 -23.38
C LEU A 20 5.11 -28.68 -24.02
N HIS A 21 5.20 -29.84 -23.37
CA HIS A 21 4.59 -31.09 -23.82
C HIS A 21 3.12 -31.24 -23.40
N GLY A 22 2.51 -30.21 -22.80
CA GLY A 22 1.12 -30.23 -22.34
C GLY A 22 0.89 -31.16 -21.13
N ARG A 23 1.95 -31.59 -20.45
CA ARG A 23 1.88 -32.37 -19.22
C ARG A 23 1.80 -31.44 -18.03
N GLU A 24 1.05 -31.84 -17.01
CA GLU A 24 1.02 -31.09 -15.77
C GLU A 24 2.28 -31.38 -14.95
N PRO A 25 3.12 -30.36 -14.64
CA PRO A 25 4.34 -30.58 -13.89
C PRO A 25 4.02 -31.00 -12.46
N LYS A 26 4.87 -31.83 -11.85
CA LYS A 26 4.71 -32.23 -10.43
C LYS A 26 4.67 -31.00 -9.52
N GLY A 27 3.52 -30.75 -8.88
CA GLY A 27 3.24 -29.55 -8.07
C GLY A 27 2.52 -28.42 -8.80
N GLY A 28 2.00 -28.67 -10.01
CA GLY A 28 1.17 -27.75 -10.78
C GLY A 28 1.90 -26.52 -11.31
N ARG A 29 1.18 -25.68 -12.06
CA ARG A 29 1.70 -24.43 -12.66
C ARG A 29 2.23 -23.44 -11.62
N ALA A 30 1.67 -23.46 -10.41
CA ALA A 30 2.13 -22.64 -9.29
C ALA A 30 3.57 -22.97 -8.85
N SER A 31 3.96 -24.25 -8.88
CA SER A 31 5.33 -24.65 -8.53
C SER A 31 6.38 -24.08 -9.50
N VAL A 32 6.05 -23.94 -10.78
CA VAL A 32 6.93 -23.34 -11.79
C VAL A 32 7.12 -21.85 -11.54
N ARG A 33 6.04 -21.14 -11.15
CA ARG A 33 6.10 -19.72 -10.74
C ARG A 33 6.96 -19.52 -9.50
N ARG A 34 6.80 -20.37 -8.48
CA ARG A 34 7.61 -20.32 -7.25
C ARG A 34 9.10 -20.59 -7.54
N LEU A 35 9.41 -21.58 -8.39
CA LEU A 35 10.80 -21.86 -8.80
C LEU A 35 11.43 -20.68 -9.54
N ARG A 36 10.66 -20.03 -10.43
CA ARG A 36 11.11 -18.82 -11.12
C ARG A 36 11.45 -17.69 -10.14
N GLN A 37 10.59 -17.43 -9.15
CA GLN A 37 10.85 -16.43 -8.11
C GLN A 37 12.07 -16.78 -7.26
N LEU A 38 12.22 -18.05 -6.89
CA LEU A 38 13.37 -18.52 -6.11
C LEU A 38 14.68 -18.33 -6.88
N ILE A 39 14.72 -18.64 -8.18
CA ILE A 39 15.90 -18.41 -9.02
C ILE A 39 16.20 -16.90 -9.13
N LEU A 40 15.18 -16.06 -9.34
CA LEU A 40 15.36 -14.60 -9.41
C LEU A 40 15.88 -14.00 -8.11
N SER A 41 15.40 -14.47 -6.96
CA SER A 41 15.86 -14.00 -5.64
C SER A 41 17.36 -14.26 -5.40
N ARG A 42 17.93 -15.27 -6.07
CA ARG A 42 19.35 -15.64 -5.99
C ARG A 42 20.22 -14.93 -7.03
N ALA A 43 19.64 -14.05 -7.85
CA ALA A 43 20.32 -13.21 -8.84
C ALA A 43 21.35 -13.99 -9.72
N PRO A 44 20.90 -14.84 -10.66
CA PRO A 44 21.81 -15.67 -11.46
C PRO A 44 22.69 -14.79 -12.37
N THR A 45 24.01 -14.86 -12.19
CA THR A 45 25.00 -14.13 -12.99
C THR A 45 25.76 -15.04 -13.95
N GLY A 46 26.42 -14.46 -14.96
CA GLY A 46 27.29 -15.19 -15.89
C GLY A 46 26.57 -16.25 -16.75
N TYR A 47 27.10 -17.47 -16.75
CA TYR A 47 26.58 -18.60 -17.52
C TYR A 47 25.13 -18.97 -17.13
N TRP A 48 24.85 -19.04 -15.83
CA TRP A 48 23.54 -19.38 -15.28
C TRP A 48 22.47 -18.35 -15.63
N GLY A 49 22.83 -17.07 -15.68
CA GLY A 49 21.93 -16.01 -16.10
C GLY A 49 21.53 -16.13 -17.58
N LYS A 50 22.44 -16.57 -18.46
CA LYS A 50 22.13 -16.80 -19.88
C LYS A 50 21.17 -17.99 -20.04
N ARG A 51 21.45 -19.11 -19.37
CA ARG A 51 20.61 -20.32 -19.39
C ARG A 51 19.21 -20.05 -18.84
N PHE A 52 19.12 -19.32 -17.73
CA PHE A 52 17.83 -18.89 -17.17
C PHE A 52 17.00 -18.07 -18.16
N ARG A 53 17.60 -17.08 -18.85
CA ARG A 53 16.89 -16.25 -19.83
C ARG A 53 16.36 -17.06 -21.02
N GLU A 54 17.10 -18.07 -21.45
CA GLU A 54 16.65 -18.96 -22.52
C GLU A 54 15.43 -19.77 -22.10
N ILE A 55 15.45 -20.36 -20.91
CA ILE A 55 14.32 -21.12 -20.35
C ILE A 55 13.11 -20.19 -20.08
N ASP A 56 13.34 -18.99 -19.53
CA ASP A 56 12.29 -17.98 -19.26
C ASP A 56 11.61 -17.50 -20.55
N ARG A 57 12.35 -17.39 -21.66
CA ARG A 57 11.77 -17.08 -22.99
C ARG A 57 10.81 -18.17 -23.45
N ARG A 58 11.18 -19.45 -23.30
CA ARG A 58 10.30 -20.59 -23.65
C ARG A 58 9.05 -20.62 -22.77
N TYR A 59 9.19 -20.34 -21.47
CA TYR A 59 8.06 -20.24 -20.54
C TYR A 59 7.13 -19.05 -20.83
N LYS A 60 7.66 -17.90 -21.25
CA LYS A 60 6.86 -16.73 -21.64
C LYS A 60 6.09 -16.97 -22.94
N ALA A 61 6.71 -17.59 -23.93
CA ALA A 61 6.02 -17.98 -25.17
C ALA A 61 4.82 -18.91 -24.91
N LEU A 62 4.88 -19.76 -23.88
CA LEU A 62 3.75 -20.57 -23.43
C LEU A 62 2.61 -19.76 -22.80
N GLN A 63 2.92 -18.64 -22.13
CA GLN A 63 1.89 -17.75 -21.59
C GLN A 63 1.24 -16.90 -22.68
N GLU A 64 2.02 -16.44 -23.65
CA GLU A 64 1.51 -15.69 -24.80
C GLU A 64 0.63 -16.54 -25.73
N LYS A 65 0.87 -17.86 -25.79
CA LYS A 65 0.08 -18.81 -26.58
C LYS A 65 -1.20 -19.28 -25.87
N ALA A 66 -1.41 -18.91 -24.60
CA ALA A 66 -2.71 -19.12 -23.94
C ALA A 66 -3.75 -18.15 -24.54
N PRO A 67 -5.00 -18.58 -24.77
CA PRO A 67 -6.00 -17.73 -25.42
C PRO A 67 -6.20 -16.42 -24.63
N PRO A 68 -6.32 -15.27 -25.33
CA PRO A 68 -6.30 -13.96 -24.70
C PRO A 68 -7.60 -13.70 -23.94
N SER A 69 -7.53 -13.67 -22.62
CA SER A 69 -8.47 -12.87 -21.82
C SER A 69 -7.94 -11.44 -21.73
N ALA A 70 -8.59 -10.54 -22.48
CA ALA A 70 -8.55 -9.07 -22.38
C ALA A 70 -7.26 -8.32 -22.82
N PRO A 71 -7.41 -7.09 -23.39
CA PRO A 71 -6.38 -6.39 -24.17
C PRO A 71 -5.25 -5.74 -23.33
N PRO A 72 -4.11 -5.40 -23.97
CA PRO A 72 -2.90 -4.97 -23.28
C PRO A 72 -2.95 -3.49 -22.90
N GLY A 73 -3.08 -3.21 -21.60
CA GLY A 73 -2.92 -1.89 -21.01
C GLY A 73 -1.72 -1.89 -20.06
N HIS A 74 -0.69 -1.15 -20.44
CA HIS A 74 0.36 -0.55 -19.60
C HIS A 74 1.05 -1.41 -18.53
N SER A 75 2.35 -1.62 -18.75
CA SER A 75 3.30 -2.11 -17.76
C SER A 75 3.48 -1.10 -16.63
N SER A 76 2.54 -1.06 -15.68
CA SER A 76 2.82 -0.58 -14.33
C SER A 76 3.61 -1.68 -13.61
N LEU A 77 4.58 -1.25 -12.80
CA LEU A 77 5.22 -2.12 -11.83
C LEU A 77 4.12 -2.65 -10.90
N ASP A 78 3.71 -3.89 -11.14
CA ASP A 78 2.77 -4.66 -10.33
C ASP A 78 3.44 -4.98 -8.99
N LEU A 79 3.42 -3.99 -8.09
CA LEU A 79 3.42 -4.24 -6.65
C LEU A 79 2.18 -5.10 -6.40
N GLY A 80 2.37 -6.42 -6.46
CA GLY A 80 1.32 -7.41 -6.44
C GLY A 80 0.22 -7.01 -5.47
N VAL A 81 -0.90 -6.56 -6.06
CA VAL A 81 -2.19 -6.77 -5.43
C VAL A 81 -2.21 -8.26 -5.19
N ILE A 82 -2.13 -8.64 -3.91
CA ILE A 82 -2.54 -9.97 -3.50
C ILE A 82 -4.03 -9.97 -3.84
N GLU A 83 -4.35 -10.39 -5.06
CA GLU A 83 -5.69 -10.88 -5.39
C GLU A 83 -5.84 -12.10 -4.48
N ILE A 84 -6.35 -11.83 -3.27
CA ILE A 84 -7.02 -12.84 -2.47
C ILE A 84 -8.05 -13.38 -3.45
N PRO A 85 -7.91 -14.63 -3.94
CA PRO A 85 -8.90 -15.23 -4.82
C PRO A 85 -10.22 -15.01 -4.12
N GLY A 86 -11.18 -14.38 -4.80
CA GLY A 86 -12.46 -14.02 -4.21
C GLY A 86 -12.92 -15.16 -3.31
N GLU A 87 -13.11 -14.87 -2.02
CA GLU A 87 -13.76 -15.80 -1.12
C GLU A 87 -15.16 -16.04 -1.70
N GLU A 88 -15.30 -17.01 -2.59
CA GLU A 88 -16.51 -17.80 -2.62
C GLU A 88 -16.66 -18.29 -1.18
N PRO A 89 -17.70 -17.85 -0.45
CA PRO A 89 -17.86 -18.24 0.93
C PRO A 89 -17.92 -19.76 0.93
N PRO A 90 -16.98 -20.45 1.60
CA PRO A 90 -17.07 -21.90 1.70
C PRO A 90 -18.42 -22.18 2.36
N GLU A 91 -19.28 -22.93 1.67
CA GLU A 91 -20.53 -23.43 2.22
C GLU A 91 -20.22 -24.11 3.57
N GLY A 92 -20.60 -23.43 4.65
CA GLY A 92 -20.27 -23.81 6.03
C GLY A 92 -18.85 -23.40 6.43
N ALA A 93 -18.74 -22.35 7.25
CA ALA A 93 -17.56 -22.14 8.08
C ALA A 93 -17.33 -23.45 8.86
N SER A 94 -16.28 -24.19 8.51
CA SER A 94 -15.93 -25.36 9.29
C SER A 94 -15.54 -24.85 10.68
N PRO A 95 -16.00 -25.51 11.77
CA PRO A 95 -15.60 -25.09 13.12
C PRO A 95 -14.07 -25.12 13.28
N GLU A 96 -13.39 -25.94 12.49
CA GLU A 96 -11.94 -25.95 12.40
C GLU A 96 -11.36 -24.66 11.81
N LYS A 97 -11.96 -24.08 10.75
CA LYS A 97 -11.51 -22.81 10.18
C LYS A 97 -11.66 -21.67 11.20
N GLU A 98 -12.78 -21.58 11.91
CA GLU A 98 -12.99 -20.56 12.95
C GLU A 98 -11.95 -20.66 14.07
N VAL A 99 -11.63 -21.87 14.53
CA VAL A 99 -10.59 -22.09 15.56
C VAL A 99 -9.20 -21.71 15.02
N LEU A 100 -8.89 -22.04 13.77
CA LEU A 100 -7.62 -21.68 13.15
C LEU A 100 -7.49 -20.16 12.94
N ASP A 101 -8.57 -19.49 12.55
CA ASP A 101 -8.61 -18.03 12.37
C ASP A 101 -8.42 -17.32 13.71
N ALA A 102 -9.11 -17.75 14.77
CA ALA A 102 -8.92 -17.24 16.13
C ALA A 102 -7.47 -17.46 16.64
N PHE A 103 -6.92 -18.66 16.40
CA PHE A 103 -5.53 -18.94 16.75
C PHE A 103 -4.53 -18.10 15.95
N ALA A 104 -4.79 -17.87 14.66
CA ALA A 104 -3.96 -17.02 13.82
C ALA A 104 -3.97 -15.57 14.31
N GLU A 105 -5.15 -15.07 14.72
CA GLU A 105 -5.30 -13.76 15.34
C GLU A 105 -4.50 -13.66 16.66
N ASP A 106 -4.61 -14.65 17.55
CA ASP A 106 -3.85 -14.68 18.81
C ASP A 106 -2.33 -14.66 18.58
N VAL A 107 -1.86 -15.47 17.62
CA VAL A 107 -0.44 -15.52 17.25
C VAL A 107 0.02 -14.19 16.65
N TYR A 108 -0.82 -13.56 15.83
CA TYR A 108 -0.56 -12.24 15.27
C TYR A 108 -0.37 -11.20 16.37
N TRP A 109 -1.31 -11.10 17.30
CA TRP A 109 -1.24 -10.15 18.42
C TRP A 109 -0.05 -10.41 19.35
N LEU A 110 0.25 -11.68 19.63
CA LEU A 110 1.41 -12.05 20.43
C LEU A 110 2.72 -11.63 19.75
N ARG A 111 2.84 -11.85 18.43
CA ARG A 111 4.01 -11.42 17.67
C ARG A 111 4.12 -9.90 17.64
N LEU A 112 3.03 -9.21 17.38
CA LEU A 112 2.99 -7.75 17.35
C LEU A 112 3.41 -7.16 18.70
N LYS A 113 2.88 -7.67 19.81
CA LYS A 113 3.27 -7.24 21.16
C LYS A 113 4.76 -7.40 21.40
N ARG A 114 5.36 -8.54 21.00
CA ARG A 114 6.81 -8.76 21.11
C ARG A 114 7.62 -7.75 20.29
N GLU A 115 7.19 -7.45 19.07
CA GLU A 115 7.85 -6.44 18.25
C GLU A 115 7.70 -5.03 18.85
N MET A 116 6.50 -4.67 19.35
CA MET A 116 6.28 -3.38 20.01
C MET A 116 7.13 -3.23 21.28
N THR A 117 7.30 -4.28 22.08
CA THR A 117 8.23 -4.25 23.24
C THR A 117 9.69 -4.03 22.80
N ARG A 118 10.13 -4.65 21.70
CA ARG A 118 11.49 -4.43 21.15
C ARG A 118 11.69 -3.01 20.62
N THR A 119 10.67 -2.47 19.95
CA THR A 119 10.69 -1.09 19.47
C THR A 119 10.66 -0.11 20.64
N ALA A 120 9.78 -0.32 21.62
CA ALA A 120 9.68 0.48 22.84
C ALA A 120 11.02 0.55 23.59
N ARG A 121 11.71 -0.59 23.77
CA ARG A 121 13.07 -0.63 24.32
C ARG A 121 14.05 0.31 23.64
N THR A 122 13.95 0.43 22.32
CA THR A 122 14.83 1.29 21.53
C THR A 122 14.43 2.76 21.71
N LEU A 123 13.12 3.05 21.70
CA LEU A 123 12.58 4.40 21.85
C LEU A 123 12.78 4.97 23.25
N VAL A 124 12.58 4.18 24.31
CA VAL A 124 12.80 4.59 25.71
C VAL A 124 14.26 5.01 25.94
N LYS A 125 15.22 4.38 25.25
CA LYS A 125 16.65 4.65 25.44
C LYS A 125 17.15 5.92 24.75
N GLY A 126 16.51 6.39 23.67
CA GLY A 126 17.06 7.50 22.89
C GLY A 126 16.06 8.37 22.14
N GLN A 127 14.81 7.95 22.00
CA GLN A 127 13.81 8.62 21.16
C GLN A 127 12.47 8.77 21.88
N ARG A 128 12.48 9.13 23.17
CA ARG A 128 11.27 9.34 23.98
C ARG A 128 10.34 10.44 23.45
N TYR A 129 10.85 11.31 22.59
CA TYR A 129 10.02 12.27 21.87
C TYR A 129 9.02 11.59 20.92
N GLU A 130 9.42 10.50 20.25
CA GLU A 130 8.54 9.70 19.37
C GLU A 130 7.38 9.10 20.16
N LEU A 131 7.64 8.60 21.38
CA LEU A 131 6.60 8.05 22.26
C LEU A 131 5.60 9.14 22.69
N ARG A 132 6.10 10.34 23.00
CA ARG A 132 5.25 11.50 23.32
C ARG A 132 4.45 11.97 22.11
N LEU A 133 5.02 11.90 20.92
CA LEU A 133 4.32 12.18 19.67
C LEU A 133 3.22 11.16 19.42
N ALA A 134 3.50 9.87 19.58
CA ALA A 134 2.51 8.80 19.45
C ALA A 134 1.35 8.97 20.44
N TYR A 135 1.67 9.27 21.70
CA TYR A 135 0.68 9.56 22.74
C TYR A 135 -0.18 10.78 22.40
N ALA A 136 0.45 11.90 22.01
CA ALA A 136 -0.27 13.09 21.60
C ALA A 136 -1.16 12.81 20.38
N PHE A 137 -0.68 12.04 19.40
CA PHE A 137 -1.47 11.63 18.25
C PHE A 137 -2.71 10.85 18.68
N ILE A 138 -2.58 9.85 19.55
CA ILE A 138 -3.72 9.07 20.06
C ILE A 138 -4.75 9.99 20.71
N GLN A 139 -4.34 10.88 21.61
CA GLN A 139 -5.26 11.82 22.26
C GLN A 139 -5.99 12.74 21.28
N ASN A 140 -5.24 13.34 20.35
CA ASN A 140 -5.82 14.20 19.32
C ASN A 140 -6.79 13.43 18.42
N PHE A 141 -6.43 12.20 18.09
CA PHE A 141 -7.24 11.34 17.26
C PHE A 141 -8.54 10.94 17.96
N GLU A 142 -8.48 10.55 19.24
CA GLU A 142 -9.68 10.24 20.03
C GLU A 142 -10.61 11.46 20.15
N ALA A 143 -10.05 12.65 20.41
CA ALA A 143 -10.81 13.89 20.44
C ALA A 143 -11.47 14.19 19.09
N TYR A 144 -10.74 13.96 17.98
CA TYR A 144 -11.28 14.14 16.64
C TYR A 144 -12.33 13.09 16.27
N ALA A 145 -12.12 11.82 16.63
CA ALA A 145 -13.05 10.73 16.38
C ALA A 145 -14.42 10.94 17.05
N GLY A 146 -14.44 11.65 18.18
CA GLY A 146 -15.69 12.07 18.85
C GLY A 146 -16.45 13.21 18.14
N SER A 147 -15.86 13.86 17.14
CA SER A 147 -16.49 14.98 16.43
C SER A 147 -17.49 14.51 15.37
N GLU A 148 -18.55 15.29 15.13
CA GLU A 148 -19.51 15.01 14.05
C GLU A 148 -18.88 15.10 12.65
N THR A 149 -17.78 15.85 12.52
CA THR A 149 -17.05 16.03 11.26
C THR A 149 -16.26 14.80 10.84
N PHE A 150 -15.85 13.95 11.80
CA PHE A 150 -14.99 12.81 11.56
C PHE A 150 -15.61 11.78 10.60
N LYS A 151 -16.91 11.49 10.75
CA LYS A 151 -17.62 10.53 9.89
C LYS A 151 -17.62 10.90 8.39
N ARG A 152 -17.39 12.17 8.07
CA ARG A 152 -17.39 12.72 6.71
C ARG A 152 -15.99 13.01 6.19
N ASP A 153 -14.98 12.96 7.05
CA ASP A 153 -13.59 13.31 6.73
C ASP A 153 -12.70 12.07 6.74
N PHE A 154 -12.88 11.22 5.73
CA PHE A 154 -12.13 9.98 5.55
C PHE A 154 -10.60 10.21 5.47
N ASN A 155 -10.18 11.30 4.83
CA ASN A 155 -8.76 11.58 4.60
C ASN A 155 -8.08 12.31 5.78
N LEU A 156 -8.79 12.53 6.89
CA LEU A 156 -8.32 13.37 8.00
C LEU A 156 -7.86 14.77 7.53
N SER A 157 -8.47 15.30 6.47
CA SER A 157 -8.08 16.58 5.85
C SER A 157 -8.37 17.79 6.75
N ARG A 158 -9.31 17.64 7.69
CA ARG A 158 -9.72 18.65 8.66
C ARG A 158 -9.21 18.34 10.07
N PHE A 159 -8.38 17.31 10.20
CA PHE A 159 -7.75 16.97 11.46
C PHE A 159 -6.83 18.11 11.90
N THR A 160 -7.16 18.72 13.03
CA THR A 160 -6.35 19.76 13.66
C THR A 160 -5.95 19.31 15.06
N PRO A 161 -4.66 19.38 15.40
CA PRO A 161 -4.21 18.99 16.73
C PRO A 161 -4.75 19.98 17.77
N SER A 162 -5.54 19.50 18.72
CA SER A 162 -6.06 20.21 19.89
C SER A 162 -5.14 20.05 21.11
N HIS A 163 -4.57 18.86 21.31
CA HIS A 163 -3.67 18.53 22.41
C HIS A 163 -2.21 18.70 21.98
N PRO A 164 -1.41 19.53 22.68
CA PRO A 164 0.01 19.70 22.36
C PRO A 164 0.79 18.43 22.70
N ILE A 165 1.96 18.28 22.09
CA ILE A 165 2.90 17.20 22.45
C ILE A 165 3.40 17.46 23.89
N PRO A 166 3.28 16.50 24.81
CA PRO A 166 3.72 16.66 26.19
C PRO A 166 5.19 17.07 26.30
N ALA A 167 5.47 17.98 27.23
CA ALA A 167 6.83 18.38 27.56
C ALA A 167 7.63 17.21 28.15
N PHE A 168 8.96 17.29 28.13
CA PHE A 168 9.81 16.22 28.66
C PHE A 168 9.66 16.07 30.18
N SER A 169 9.32 17.15 30.85
CA SER A 169 9.08 17.21 32.29
C SER A 169 7.67 16.76 32.70
N ASP A 170 6.82 16.36 31.76
CA ASP A 170 5.46 15.89 32.08
C ASP A 170 5.54 14.48 32.71
N PRO A 171 5.13 14.31 33.99
CA PRO A 171 5.19 13.02 34.66
C PRO A 171 4.29 11.96 34.01
N LEU A 172 3.20 12.36 33.34
CA LEU A 172 2.27 11.43 32.69
C LEU A 172 2.79 10.91 31.35
N ALA A 173 3.79 11.57 30.77
CA ALA A 173 4.35 11.26 29.45
C ALA A 173 5.89 11.07 29.51
N ALA A 174 6.42 10.72 30.67
CA ALA A 174 7.84 10.47 30.88
C ALA A 174 8.33 9.21 30.14
N PHE A 175 7.45 8.20 30.01
CA PHE A 175 7.69 6.91 29.33
C PHE A 175 9.04 6.28 29.69
N ASP A 176 9.33 6.22 31.00
CA ASP A 176 10.51 5.53 31.52
C ASP A 176 10.35 4.01 31.51
N ASP A 177 9.11 3.52 31.60
CA ASP A 177 8.78 2.10 31.59
C ASP A 177 8.60 1.57 30.15
N GLU A 178 9.33 0.51 29.84
CA GLU A 178 9.27 -0.18 28.55
C GLU A 178 7.90 -0.80 28.26
N GLU A 179 7.19 -1.27 29.30
CA GLU A 179 5.88 -1.90 29.14
C GLU A 179 4.82 -0.87 28.77
N VAL A 180 4.83 0.28 29.44
CA VAL A 180 3.92 1.40 29.15
C VAL A 180 4.20 1.95 27.75
N ALA A 181 5.47 2.12 27.38
CA ALA A 181 5.84 2.56 26.04
C ALA A 181 5.37 1.58 24.96
N ALA A 182 5.45 0.26 25.21
CA ALA A 182 4.97 -0.76 24.28
C ALA A 182 3.44 -0.71 24.11
N GLU A 183 2.70 -0.46 25.19
CA GLU A 183 1.24 -0.35 25.12
C GLU A 183 0.79 0.90 24.34
N VAL A 184 1.49 2.04 24.50
CA VAL A 184 1.23 3.25 23.68
C VAL A 184 1.41 2.95 22.19
N LEU A 185 2.45 2.22 21.81
CA LEU A 185 2.66 1.83 20.41
C LEU A 185 1.60 0.84 19.92
N LEU A 186 1.17 -0.10 20.78
CA LEU A 186 0.08 -1.02 20.46
C LEU A 186 -1.24 -0.27 20.26
N GLU A 187 -1.54 0.73 21.08
CA GLU A 187 -2.75 1.52 20.90
C GLU A 187 -2.72 2.37 19.64
N LEU A 188 -1.56 2.95 19.30
CA LEU A 188 -1.39 3.63 18.02
C LEU A 188 -1.72 2.68 16.85
N PHE A 189 -1.27 1.42 16.94
CA PHE A 189 -1.56 0.41 15.93
C PHE A 189 -3.04 0.00 15.90
N ARG A 190 -3.69 -0.17 17.07
CA ARG A 190 -5.12 -0.43 17.18
C ARG A 190 -5.95 0.69 16.55
N VAL A 191 -5.59 1.95 16.79
CA VAL A 191 -6.20 3.13 16.15
C VAL A 191 -6.07 3.05 14.63
N ALA A 192 -4.87 2.75 14.12
CA ALA A 192 -4.64 2.59 12.68
C ALA A 192 -5.48 1.45 12.07
N MET A 193 -5.63 0.33 12.77
CA MET A 193 -6.48 -0.77 12.28
C MET A 193 -7.96 -0.42 12.28
N ARG A 194 -8.45 0.24 13.35
CA ARG A 194 -9.85 0.69 13.42
C ARG A 194 -10.20 1.72 12.33
N LEU A 195 -9.21 2.51 11.88
CA LEU A 195 -9.36 3.43 10.73
C LEU A 195 -9.56 2.69 9.40
N ASN A 196 -8.81 1.60 9.20
CA ASN A 196 -8.84 0.84 7.96
C ASN A 196 -10.05 -0.12 7.87
N LEU A 197 -10.60 -0.52 9.02
CA LEU A 197 -11.79 -1.36 9.10
C LEU A 197 -13.04 -0.49 9.04
N THR A 198 -13.87 -0.68 8.01
CA THR A 198 -15.16 0.01 7.82
C THR A 198 -16.06 -0.08 9.06
N GLU A 199 -15.93 -1.14 9.87
CA GLU A 199 -16.70 -1.36 11.11
C GLU A 199 -16.11 -0.65 12.35
N GLY A 200 -14.84 -0.24 12.33
CA GLY A 200 -14.15 0.28 13.52
C GLY A 200 -14.59 1.70 13.87
N TYR A 201 -14.43 2.63 12.93
CA TYR A 201 -14.84 4.03 13.10
C TYR A 201 -16.08 4.42 12.28
N GLY A 202 -16.65 3.46 11.53
CA GLY A 202 -17.81 3.72 10.68
C GLY A 202 -17.54 4.78 9.62
N LEU A 203 -16.28 4.94 9.22
CA LEU A 203 -15.90 5.80 8.12
C LEU A 203 -16.53 5.20 6.87
N GLN A 204 -17.58 5.88 6.38
CA GLN A 204 -18.17 5.53 5.10
C GLN A 204 -17.16 5.93 4.04
N LEU A 205 -16.36 4.95 3.61
CA LEU A 205 -15.60 5.06 2.38
C LEU A 205 -16.60 5.53 1.32
N PRO A 206 -16.44 6.72 0.71
CA PRO A 206 -17.26 7.07 -0.43
C PRO A 206 -17.06 5.94 -1.44
N ALA A 207 -18.16 5.29 -1.83
CA ALA A 207 -18.15 4.37 -2.96
C ALA A 207 -17.41 5.09 -4.08
N GLU A 208 -16.31 4.50 -4.54
CA GLU A 208 -15.35 5.12 -5.42
C GLU A 208 -16.02 6.15 -6.33
N GLU A 209 -15.63 7.42 -6.25
CA GLU A 209 -15.66 8.25 -7.44
C GLU A 209 -14.61 7.66 -8.39
N THR A 210 -14.85 6.44 -8.90
CA THR A 210 -14.55 6.10 -10.28
C THR A 210 -15.25 7.18 -11.07
N VAL A 211 -14.53 8.27 -11.39
CA VAL A 211 -14.97 9.32 -12.29
C VAL A 211 -15.53 8.62 -13.54
N PRO A 212 -16.85 8.57 -13.77
CA PRO A 212 -17.39 8.04 -14.99
C PRO A 212 -17.76 9.26 -15.83
N ALA A 213 -16.76 9.88 -16.44
CA ALA A 213 -16.98 10.65 -17.65
C ALA A 213 -15.64 10.89 -18.34
N PRO A 214 -15.40 10.35 -19.56
CA PRO A 214 -14.39 10.94 -20.42
C PRO A 214 -14.78 12.40 -20.62
N PHE A 215 -13.80 13.30 -20.51
CA PHE A 215 -13.89 14.65 -21.05
C PHE A 215 -14.36 14.54 -22.51
N SER A 216 -15.66 14.65 -22.72
CA SER A 216 -16.23 14.96 -24.02
C SER A 216 -16.40 16.47 -24.00
N PRO A 217 -15.53 17.26 -24.65
CA PRO A 217 -15.90 18.64 -24.94
C PRO A 217 -17.22 18.62 -25.71
N PRO A 218 -18.10 19.63 -25.56
CA PRO A 218 -19.34 19.69 -26.32
C PRO A 218 -18.98 19.66 -27.82
N PHE A 219 -19.27 18.53 -28.45
CA PHE A 219 -19.13 18.37 -29.88
C PHE A 219 -20.42 18.94 -30.49
N ASP A 220 -20.41 20.24 -30.82
CA ASP A 220 -21.47 20.85 -31.59
C ASP A 220 -21.52 20.18 -32.97
N ARG A 221 -22.49 19.27 -33.15
CA ARG A 221 -22.67 18.53 -34.40
C ARG A 221 -23.07 19.41 -35.60
N GLU A 222 -23.33 20.69 -35.40
CA GLU A 222 -23.80 21.59 -36.46
C GLU A 222 -22.72 22.44 -37.13
N SER A 223 -21.47 22.48 -36.64
CA SER A 223 -20.46 23.43 -37.18
C SER A 223 -19.11 22.86 -37.62
N GLY A 224 -18.85 21.56 -37.46
CA GLY A 224 -17.76 20.87 -38.15
C GLY A 224 -16.37 21.51 -38.06
N ARG A 225 -16.03 22.19 -36.95
CA ARG A 225 -14.69 22.76 -36.72
C ARG A 225 -14.19 22.56 -35.29
N VAL A 226 -12.94 22.11 -35.18
CA VAL A 226 -12.18 22.01 -33.93
C VAL A 226 -11.75 23.42 -33.51
N GLY A 227 -12.34 23.95 -32.42
CA GLY A 227 -11.96 25.24 -31.85
C GLY A 227 -10.62 25.15 -31.14
N CYS A 228 -9.55 25.63 -31.79
CA CYS A 228 -8.30 25.98 -31.11
C CYS A 228 -8.52 27.16 -30.17
N GLY A 229 -7.90 27.11 -29.00
CA GLY A 229 -8.12 28.00 -27.86
C GLY A 229 -8.05 29.49 -28.19
N ALA A 230 -9.09 30.21 -27.74
CA ALA A 230 -9.07 31.66 -27.64
C ALA A 230 -8.35 32.07 -26.33
N GLN A 231 -7.26 32.82 -26.47
CA GLN A 231 -6.61 33.53 -25.37
C GLN A 231 -7.59 34.51 -24.71
N PRO A 232 -7.61 34.64 -23.38
CA PRO A 232 -8.43 35.66 -22.73
C PRO A 232 -7.81 37.05 -22.90
N ALA A 233 -8.68 37.97 -23.32
CA ALA A 233 -8.44 39.38 -23.52
C ALA A 233 -8.03 40.12 -22.23
N ARG A 234 -7.09 41.05 -22.40
CA ARG A 234 -6.65 42.07 -21.45
C ARG A 234 -7.63 43.25 -21.46
N ALA A 235 -8.19 43.59 -20.31
CA ALA A 235 -8.83 44.88 -19.95
C ALA A 235 -9.13 44.83 -18.43
N GLU A 236 -8.94 45.81 -17.56
CA GLU A 236 -8.57 47.23 -17.65
C GLU A 236 -8.21 47.77 -16.24
N ARG A 237 -7.34 48.79 -16.20
CA ARG A 237 -7.30 50.00 -15.33
C ARG A 237 -7.40 49.91 -13.79
N GLY A 238 -6.36 50.42 -13.13
CA GLY A 238 -6.48 51.66 -12.34
C GLY A 238 -6.26 51.60 -10.83
N ARG A 239 -5.04 51.94 -10.37
CA ARG A 239 -4.79 52.79 -9.18
C ARG A 239 -3.31 53.19 -9.11
N ASP A 240 -3.06 54.50 -9.21
CA ASP A 240 -1.77 55.14 -8.93
C ASP A 240 -1.36 54.97 -7.44
N PRO A 241 -0.08 55.17 -7.12
CA PRO A 241 0.27 56.44 -6.48
C PRO A 241 1.55 57.11 -7.04
N PRO A 242 1.71 58.43 -6.89
CA PRO A 242 2.88 59.16 -7.37
C PRO A 242 3.97 59.17 -6.30
N GLY A 243 5.24 59.04 -6.71
CA GLY A 243 6.36 59.21 -5.81
C GLY A 243 7.73 59.13 -6.48
N ALA A 244 8.39 60.29 -6.55
CA ALA A 244 9.82 60.49 -6.70
C ALA A 244 10.47 60.26 -8.09
N ARG A 245 10.55 61.35 -8.85
CA ARG A 245 11.77 61.69 -9.61
C ARG A 245 12.38 62.94 -8.99
N GLY A 246 13.69 62.90 -8.78
CA GLY A 246 14.47 64.08 -8.43
C GLY A 246 15.89 63.67 -8.05
N GLY A 247 16.75 63.56 -9.07
CA GLY A 247 18.19 63.50 -8.88
C GLY A 247 18.76 64.86 -8.43
N ALA A 248 19.89 64.74 -7.73
CA ALA A 248 20.96 65.68 -7.38
C ALA A 248 21.17 66.91 -8.32
N PRO A 249 21.91 67.96 -7.91
CA PRO A 249 22.89 68.03 -6.81
C PRO A 249 22.53 68.94 -5.63
#